data_AF-A0AAD2TRQ7-F1
#
_entry.id   AF-A0AAD2TRQ7-F1
#
_cell.length_a   1.000
_cell.length_b   1.000
_cell.length_c   1.000
_cell.angle_alpha   90.00
_cell.angle_beta   90.00
_cell.angle_gamma   90.00
#
_symmetry.space_group_name_H-M   'P 1'
#
loop_
_entity.id
_entity.type
_entity.pdbx_description
1 polymer ?
#
loop_
_entity_poly.entity_id
_entity_poly.type
_entity_poly.pdbx_seq_one_letter_code
_entity_poly.pdbx_strand_id
1 'polypeptide(L)' 'MLQIGDSVLISPYLTMCETWINGVVIDVENNPFRGIVISAQTTDGNVFFSVEDDFKLPVEKDSKQSET' A
#
# COMPACT_ATOMS: atom_id res chain seq x y z
N MET A 1 -1.93 10.92 -2.37
CA MET A 1 -3.22 10.26 -2.16
C MET A 1 -3.19 8.99 -2.97
N LEU A 2 -3.40 7.85 -2.32
CA LEU A 2 -3.37 6.55 -2.96
C LEU A 2 -4.56 6.37 -3.91
N GLN A 3 -4.34 5.69 -5.02
CA GLN A 3 -5.33 5.36 -6.05
C GLN A 3 -5.31 3.89 -6.39
N ILE A 4 -6.42 3.38 -6.94
CA ILE A 4 -6.50 2.01 -7.44
C ILE A 4 -5.41 1.79 -8.50
N GLY A 5 -4.63 0.72 -8.33
CA GLY A 5 -3.48 0.37 -9.15
C GLY A 5 -2.13 0.79 -8.58
N ASP A 6 -2.09 1.64 -7.54
CA ASP A 6 -0.84 2.01 -6.90
C ASP A 6 -0.20 0.80 -6.21
N SER A 7 1.11 0.66 -6.38
CA SER A 7 1.91 -0.27 -5.57
C SER A 7 2.15 0.36 -4.20
N VAL A 8 1.91 -0.41 -3.14
CA VAL A 8 2.02 0.03 -1.75
C VAL A 8 2.74 -1.00 -0.90
N LEU A 9 3.35 -0.53 0.18
CA LEU A 9 3.80 -1.33 1.30
C LEU A 9 2.70 -1.34 2.36
N ILE A 10 2.31 -2.54 2.80
CA ILE A 10 1.29 -2.78 3.82
C ILE A 10 1.96 -2.97 5.18
N SER A 11 1.46 -2.28 6.21
CA SER A 11 2.01 -2.26 7.57
C SER A 11 2.18 -3.67 8.17
N PRO A 12 3.33 -3.97 8.81
CA PRO A 12 3.53 -5.22 9.53
C PRO A 12 2.50 -5.44 10.66
N TYR A 13 1.97 -4.34 11.23
CA TYR A 13 0.89 -4.42 12.23
C TYR A 13 -0.40 -5.01 11.63
N LEU A 14 -0.75 -4.59 10.42
CA LEU A 14 -1.95 -5.03 9.72
C LEU A 14 -1.81 -6.47 9.19
N THR A 15 -0.61 -6.84 8.77
CA THR A 15 -0.33 -8.15 8.16
C THR A 15 0.13 -9.20 9.17
N MET A 16 0.40 -8.78 10.41
CA MET A 16 1.04 -9.59 11.47
C MET A 16 2.40 -10.19 11.04
N CYS A 17 3.06 -9.56 10.07
CA CYS A 17 4.39 -9.94 9.62
C CYS A 17 5.47 -9.11 10.35
N GLU A 18 6.74 -9.50 10.22
CA GLU A 18 7.85 -8.72 10.78
C GLU A 18 8.22 -7.50 9.92
N THR A 19 7.90 -7.55 8.62
CA THR A 19 8.29 -6.55 7.63
C THR A 19 7.08 -6.03 6.87
N TRP A 20 7.26 -4.86 6.26
CA TRP A 20 6.30 -4.32 5.31
C TRP A 20 6.29 -5.21 4.06
N ILE A 21 5.10 -5.54 3.58
CA ILE A 21 4.94 -6.41 2.39
C ILE A 21 4.29 -5.63 1.25
N ASN A 22 4.59 -6.03 0.02
CA ASN A 22 4.05 -5.36 -1.16
C ASN A 22 2.59 -5.78 -1.42
N GLY A 23 1.79 -4.81 -1.86
CA GLY A 23 0.46 -5.03 -2.42
C GLY A 23 0.13 -3.98 -3.47
N VAL A 24 -1.01 -4.18 -4.13
CA VAL A 24 -1.58 -3.24 -5.10
C VAL A 24 -2.92 -2.77 -4.56
N VAL A 25 -3.17 -1.47 -4.57
CA VAL A 25 -4.45 -0.90 -4.16
C VAL A 25 -5.55 -1.37 -5.13
N ILE A 26 -6.62 -1.95 -4.60
CA ILE A 26 -7.77 -2.44 -5.35
C ILE A 26 -9.04 -1.65 -5.06
N ASP A 27 -9.10 -0.91 -3.95
CA ASP A 27 -10.21 -0.04 -3.61
C ASP A 27 -9.78 1.13 -2.72
N VAL A 28 -10.48 2.25 -2.84
CA VAL A 28 -10.30 3.48 -2.05
C VAL A 28 -11.68 4.00 -1.64
N GLU A 29 -12.03 3.79 -0.37
CA GLU A 29 -13.33 4.16 0.19
C GLU A 29 -13.19 5.44 1.05
N ASN A 30 -14.09 6.40 0.85
CA ASN A 30 -14.26 7.51 1.78
C ASN A 30 -15.28 7.14 2.88
N ASN A 31 -14.79 6.54 3.95
CA ASN A 31 -15.61 6.06 5.05
C ASN A 31 -15.97 7.21 6.02
N PRO A 32 -17.26 7.43 6.35
CA PRO A 32 -17.69 8.58 7.15
C PRO A 32 -17.21 8.57 8.61
N PHE A 33 -16.72 7.44 9.12
CA PHE A 33 -16.27 7.30 10.52
C PHE A 33 -14.76 7.16 10.65
N ARG A 34 -14.11 6.57 9.65
CA ARG A 34 -12.69 6.22 9.68
C ARG A 34 -11.84 7.10 8.75
N GLY A 35 -12.47 7.90 7.89
CA GLY A 35 -11.77 8.66 6.84
C GLY A 35 -11.49 7.77 5.62
N ILE A 36 -10.34 7.97 4.96
CA ILE A 36 -9.96 7.19 3.79
C ILE A 36 -9.53 5.78 4.21
N VAL A 37 -10.23 4.78 3.69
CA VAL A 37 -9.92 3.35 3.86
C VAL A 37 -9.39 2.82 2.54
N ILE A 38 -8.26 2.14 2.60
CA ILE A 38 -7.56 1.55 1.45
C ILE A 38 -7.69 0.05 1.56
N SER A 39 -8.06 -0.62 0.45
CA SER A 39 -7.92 -2.06 0.31
C SER A 39 -6.77 -2.37 -0.65
N ALA A 40 -5.84 -3.21 -0.25
CA ALA A 40 -4.72 -3.65 -1.07
C ALA A 40 -4.60 -5.17 -1.11
N GLN A 41 -4.30 -5.71 -2.29
CA GLN A 41 -4.09 -7.13 -2.53
C GLN A 41 -2.60 -7.45 -2.69
N THR A 42 -2.12 -8.47 -1.98
CA THR A 42 -0.77 -9.01 -2.13
C THR A 42 -0.67 -10.00 -3.29
N THR A 43 0.54 -10.32 -3.73
CA THR A 43 0.77 -11.22 -4.87
C THR A 43 0.27 -12.65 -4.67
N ASP A 44 0.16 -13.11 -3.43
CA ASP A 44 -0.40 -14.41 -3.04
C ASP A 44 -1.92 -14.38 -2.86
N GLY A 45 -2.56 -13.24 -3.14
CA GLY A 45 -4.02 -13.10 -3.21
C GLY A 45 -4.70 -12.62 -1.93
N ASN A 46 -3.95 -12.43 -0.83
CA ASN A 46 -4.52 -11.89 0.41
C ASN A 46 -4.93 -10.43 0.23
N VAL A 47 -6.06 -10.05 0.84
CA VAL A 47 -6.57 -8.67 0.81
C VAL A 47 -6.52 -8.11 2.22
N PHE A 48 -5.88 -6.96 2.36
CA PHE A 48 -5.82 -6.20 3.61
C PHE A 48 -6.52 -4.86 3.42
N PHE A 49 -7.24 -4.40 4.44
CA PHE A 49 -7.91 -3.12 4.41
C PHE A 49 -7.76 -2.39 5.75
N SER A 50 -7.44 -1.10 5.69
CA SER A 50 -7.34 -0.23 6.88
C SER A 50 -7.32 1.24 6.46
N VAL A 51 -7.15 2.14 7.42
CA VAL A 51 -6.94 3.57 7.16
C VAL A 51 -5.64 3.83 6.40
N GLU A 52 -5.58 4.94 5.65
CA GLU A 52 -4.44 5.29 4.78
C GLU A 52 -3.06 5.19 5.47
N ASP A 53 -2.97 5.51 6.78
CA ASP A 53 -1.72 5.47 7.57
C ASP A 53 -1.06 4.08 7.69
N ASP A 54 -1.82 3.00 7.49
CA ASP A 54 -1.30 1.63 7.48
C ASP A 54 -0.64 1.24 6.14
N PHE A 55 -0.60 2.17 5.18
CA PHE A 55 -0.03 1.98 3.86
C PHE A 55 1.04 3.03 3.57
N LYS A 56 2.06 2.65 2.80
CA LYS A 56 3.12 3.56 2.36
C LYS A 56 3.43 3.36 0.89
N LEU A 57 3.76 4.42 0.18
CA LEU A 57 4.37 4.28 -1.13
C LEU A 57 5.76 3.63 -0.98
N PRO A 58 6.15 2.70 -1.87
CA PRO A 58 7.52 2.22 -1.93
C PRO A 58 8.45 3.42 -2.13
N VAL A 59 9.53 3.50 -1.37
CA VAL A 59 10.58 4.49 -1.64
C VAL A 59 11.17 4.14 -3.00
N GLU A 60 11.03 5.03 -3.98
CA GLU A 60 11.73 4.91 -5.25
C GLU A 60 13.23 4.79 -4.93
N LYS A 61 13.85 3.66 -5.28
CA LYS A 61 15.31 3.68 -5.44
C LYS A 61 15.55 4.54 -6.67
N ASP A 62 16.02 5.76 -6.45
CA ASP A 62 16.51 6.65 -7.50
C ASP A 62 17.20 5.82 -8.58
N SER A 63 16.62 5.87 -9.78
CA SER A 63 17.21 5.33 -10.98
C SER A 63 18.58 5.99 -11.14
N LYS A 64 19.65 5.29 -10.75
CA LYS A 64 21.01 5.79 -10.96
C LYS A 64 21.25 5.94 -12.46
N GLN A 65 21.45 7.20 -12.86
CA GLN A 65 22.34 7.69 -13.91
C GLN A 65 22.56 6.78 -15.12
N SER A 66 21.97 7.17 -16.25
CA SER A 66 22.51 6.88 -17.58
C SER A 66 22.49 8.15 -18.41
N GLU A 67 23.50 9.00 -18.22
CA GLU A 67 23.99 9.84 -19.30
C GLU A 67 25.48 9.50 -19.47
N THR A 68 25.82 9.13 -20.70
CA THR A 68 27.15 8.79 -21.20
C THR A 68 27.85 10.04 -21.68
#